data_AF-A0A2E4JV33-F1
#
_entry.id   AF-A0A2E4JV33-F1
#
_cell.length_a   1.000
_cell.length_b   1.000
_cell.length_c   1.000
_cell.angle_alpha   90.00
_cell.angle_beta   90.00
_cell.angle_gamma   90.00
#
_symmetry.space_group_name_H-M   'P 1'
#
loop_
_entity.id
_entity.type
_entity.pdbx_description
1 polymer ?
#
loop_
_entity_poly.entity_id
_entity_poly.type
_entity_poly.pdbx_seq_one_letter_code
_entity_poly.pdbx_strand_id
1 'polypeptide(L)' 'MVTGDLTDFETRLLKWIAASDFVEVAWSTKRAAEAFKVKDEEVYEALAALTVKAKEHIQIFYDGGAIRIIADY' A
#
# COMPACT_ATOMS: atom_id res chain seq x y z
N MET A 1 -3.56 17.38 6.99
CA MET A 1 -4.64 16.67 7.72
C MET A 1 -5.24 15.74 6.67
N VAL A 2 -4.94 14.44 6.59
CA VAL A 2 -5.16 13.34 7.55
C VAL A 2 -3.98 12.34 7.48
N THR A 3 -2.90 12.62 8.21
CA THR A 3 -1.74 11.69 8.35
C THR A 3 -1.41 11.39 9.81
N GLY A 4 -2.18 11.93 10.77
CA GLY A 4 -1.91 11.80 12.21
C GLY A 4 -2.25 10.44 12.81
N ASP A 5 -2.96 9.57 12.09
CA ASP A 5 -3.44 8.26 12.58
C ASP A 5 -2.76 7.06 11.87
N LEU A 6 -1.78 7.35 11.01
CA LEU A 6 -0.99 6.31 10.37
C LEU A 6 0.12 5.85 11.30
N THR A 7 0.28 4.55 11.46
CA THR A 7 1.46 4.00 12.13
C THR A 7 2.72 4.28 11.31
N ASP A 8 3.90 4.13 11.92
CA ASP A 8 5.17 4.24 11.21
C ASP A 8 5.26 3.26 10.03
N PHE A 9 4.68 2.06 10.18
CA PHE A 9 4.65 1.10 9.09
C PHE A 9 3.69 1.51 7.98
N GLU A 10 2.46 1.89 8.31
CA GLU A 10 1.46 2.36 7.34
C GLU A 10 1.99 3.58 6.55
N THR A 11 2.66 4.51 7.22
CA THR A 11 3.27 5.68 6.58
C THR A 11 4.39 5.28 5.61
N ARG A 12 5.27 4.36 6.00
CA ARG A 12 6.33 3.87 5.12
C ARG A 12 5.78 3.09 3.93
N LEU A 13 4.74 2.28 4.16
CA LEU A 13 4.06 1.53 3.12
C LEU A 13 3.41 2.47 2.10
N LEU A 14 2.68 3.49 2.56
CA LEU A 14 2.05 4.47 1.68
C LEU A 14 3.06 5.24 0.84
N LYS A 15 4.17 5.71 1.45
CA LYS A 15 5.28 6.36 0.73
C LYS A 15 5.90 5.45 -0.32
N TRP A 16 6.09 4.18 0.01
CA TRP A 16 6.68 3.21 -0.91
C TRP A 16 5.75 2.90 -2.08
N ILE A 17 4.44 2.79 -1.83
CA ILE A 17 3.44 2.65 -2.89
C ILE A 17 3.42 3.89 -3.79
N ALA A 18 3.45 5.10 -3.22
CA ALA A 18 3.46 6.35 -4.00
C ALA A 18 4.74 6.51 -4.84
N ALA A 19 5.88 5.99 -4.37
CA ALA A 19 7.15 6.03 -5.09
C ALA A 19 7.30 4.93 -6.15
N SER A 20 6.40 3.95 -6.20
CA SER A 20 6.50 2.76 -7.06
C SER A 20 5.38 2.73 -8.10
N ASP A 21 5.69 2.26 -9.30
CA ASP A 21 4.69 2.10 -10.36
C ASP A 21 3.98 0.75 -10.23
N PHE A 22 2.92 0.70 -9.42
CA PHE A 22 2.05 -0.47 -9.30
C PHE A 22 0.89 -0.47 -10.32
N VAL A 23 0.89 0.44 -11.29
CA VAL A 23 -0.02 0.42 -12.44
C VAL A 23 0.57 -0.49 -13.51
N GLU A 24 1.85 -0.33 -13.83
CA GLU A 24 2.57 -1.22 -14.75
C GLU A 24 3.01 -2.52 -14.05
N VAL A 25 3.51 -2.44 -12.82
CA VAL A 25 3.95 -3.61 -12.04
C VAL A 25 2.82 -4.15 -11.17
N ALA A 26 2.48 -5.43 -11.31
CA ALA A 26 1.43 -6.04 -10.49
C ALA A 26 1.79 -6.01 -8.99
N TRP A 27 0.81 -5.63 -8.15
CA TRP A 27 0.96 -5.69 -6.71
C TRP A 27 1.21 -7.12 -6.22
N SER A 28 2.12 -7.27 -5.27
CA SER A 28 2.38 -8.54 -4.60
C SER A 28 2.67 -8.31 -3.13
N THR A 29 1.75 -8.76 -2.27
CA THR A 29 1.91 -8.67 -0.81
C THR A 29 3.20 -9.34 -0.34
N LYS A 30 3.57 -10.49 -0.92
CA LYS A 30 4.82 -11.18 -0.61
C LYS A 30 6.05 -10.32 -0.87
N ARG A 31 6.10 -9.64 -2.02
CA ARG A 31 7.21 -8.74 -2.36
C ARG A 31 7.30 -7.56 -1.40
N ALA A 32 6.16 -7.00 -1.02
CA ALA A 32 6.12 -5.95 -0.02
C ALA A 32 6.62 -6.48 1.35
N ALA A 33 6.14 -7.63 1.79
CA ALA A 33 6.58 -8.26 3.04
C ALA A 33 8.09 -8.51 3.07
N GLU A 34 8.66 -9.03 1.98
CA GLU A 34 10.11 -9.20 1.81
C GLU A 34 10.87 -7.87 1.85
N ALA A 35 10.38 -6.84 1.15
CA ALA A 35 11.01 -5.51 1.12
C ALA A 35 11.04 -4.85 2.51
N PHE A 36 9.98 -5.02 3.29
CA PHE A 36 9.85 -4.46 4.63
C PHE A 36 10.36 -5.39 5.74
N LYS A 37 10.71 -6.64 5.41
CA LYS A 37 11.12 -7.70 6.36
C LYS A 37 10.07 -7.94 7.46
N VAL A 38 8.81 -7.95 7.07
CA VAL A 38 7.64 -8.20 7.92
C VAL A 38 6.90 -9.43 7.42
N LYS A 39 5.86 -9.87 8.14
CA LYS A 39 5.00 -10.94 7.66
C LYS A 39 3.96 -10.44 6.65
N ASP A 40 3.48 -11.34 5.80
CA ASP A 40 2.41 -11.04 4.84
C ASP A 40 1.16 -10.47 5.56
N GLU A 41 0.82 -11.00 6.74
CA GLU A 41 -0.33 -10.53 7.53
C GLU A 41 -0.23 -9.04 7.89
N GLU A 42 0.97 -8.58 8.27
CA GLU A 42 1.20 -7.18 8.63
C GLU A 42 0.97 -6.25 7.42
N VAL A 43 1.37 -6.69 6.22
CA VAL A 43 1.13 -5.95 4.99
C VAL A 43 -0.36 -5.90 4.65
N TYR A 44 -1.09 -7.01 4.81
CA TYR A 44 -2.54 -7.04 4.57
C TYR A 44 -3.27 -6.08 5.52
N GLU A 45 -2.95 -6.11 6.81
CA GLU A 45 -3.54 -5.24 7.81
C GLU A 45 -3.23 -3.76 7.53
N ALA A 46 -1.97 -3.43 7.22
CA ALA A 46 -1.58 -2.08 6.88
C ALA A 46 -2.26 -1.59 5.59
N LEU A 47 -2.33 -2.42 4.56
CA LEU A 47 -3.00 -2.06 3.30
C LEU A 47 -4.51 -1.83 3.53
N ALA A 48 -5.16 -2.69 4.30
CA ALA A 48 -6.56 -2.51 4.68
C ALA A 48 -6.76 -1.20 5.46
N ALA A 49 -5.90 -0.92 6.45
CA ALA A 49 -5.94 0.32 7.21
C ALA A 49 -5.75 1.56 6.30
N LEU A 50 -4.87 1.51 5.31
CA LEU A 50 -4.65 2.60 4.37
C LEU A 50 -5.91 2.91 3.55
N THR A 51 -6.67 1.91 3.10
CA THR A 51 -7.93 2.16 2.36
C THR A 51 -8.99 2.89 3.18
N VAL A 52 -8.90 2.83 4.51
CA VAL A 52 -9.83 3.51 5.43
C VAL A 52 -9.27 4.87 5.85
N LYS A 53 -8.03 4.89 6.35
CA LYS A 53 -7.39 6.07 6.96
C LYS A 53 -6.86 7.05 5.91
N ALA A 54 -6.43 6.54 4.77
CA ALA A 54 -5.79 7.30 3.69
C ALA A 54 -6.57 7.16 2.38
N LYS A 55 -7.91 7.03 2.45
CA LYS A 55 -8.79 6.77 1.29
C LYS A 55 -8.63 7.76 0.12
N GLU A 56 -8.23 9.00 0.40
CA GLU A 56 -8.02 10.04 -0.63
C GLU A 56 -6.62 9.97 -1.25
N HIS A 57 -5.74 9.18 -0.64
CA HIS A 57 -4.32 9.01 -0.96
C HIS A 57 -4.00 7.63 -1.52
N ILE A 58 -4.97 6.71 -1.58
CA ILE A 58 -4.77 5.36 -2.11
C ILE A 58 -5.98 4.91 -2.92
N GLN A 59 -5.72 4.30 -4.07
CA GLN A 59 -6.72 3.65 -4.90
C GLN A 59 -6.25 2.26 -5.28
N ILE A 60 -7.08 1.25 -5.03
CA ILE A 60 -6.82 -0.14 -5.39
C ILE A 60 -7.85 -0.55 -6.44
N PHE A 61 -7.40 -1.16 -7.53
CA PHE A 61 -8.27 -1.65 -8.60
C PHE A 61 -7.70 -2.93 -9.23
N TYR A 62 -8.54 -3.62 -9.99
CA TYR A 62 -8.14 -4.82 -10.71
C TYR A 62 -8.02 -4.52 -12.19
N ASP A 63 -6.89 -4.85 -12.79
CA ASP A 63 -6.65 -4.68 -14.22
C ASP A 63 -5.71 -5.76 -14.76
N GLY A 64 -6.06 -6.31 -15.92
CA GLY A 64 -5.23 -7.31 -16.61
C GLY A 64 -4.95 -8.59 -15.81
N GLY A 65 -5.82 -9.00 -14.89
CA GLY A 65 -5.62 -10.19 -14.06
C GLY A 65 -4.83 -9.94 -12.76
N ALA A 66 -4.48 -8.70 -12.47
CA ALA A 66 -3.65 -8.33 -11.33
C ALA A 66 -4.26 -7.17 -10.51
N ILE A 67 -3.86 -7.11 -9.25
CA ILE A 67 -4.15 -5.96 -8.38
C ILE A 67 -3.20 -4.83 -8.75
N ARG A 68 -3.76 -3.65 -8.96
CA ARG A 68 -3.06 -2.39 -9.21
C ARG A 68 -3.33 -1.44 -8.06
N ILE A 69 -2.31 -0.68 -7.69
CA ILE A 69 -2.40 0.28 -6.60
C ILE A 69 -1.81 1.61 -7.08
N ILE A 70 -2.53 2.69 -6.83
CA ILE A 70 -2.03 4.05 -6.99
C ILE A 70 -2.06 4.69 -5.61
N ALA A 71 -1.01 5.42 -5.25
CA ALA A 71 -1.01 6.23 -4.05
C ALA A 71 -0.35 7.59 -4.30
N ASP A 72 -0.75 8.56 -3.50
CA ASP A 72 -0.17 9.90 -3.43
C ASP A 72 0.07 10.27 -1.96
N TYR A 73 1.27 10.72 -1.61
CA TYR A 73 1.69 10.96 -0.22
C TYR A 73 2.12 12.40 0.02
#